data_AF-A0A4Y2FIH8-F1
#
_entry.id   AF-A0A4Y2FIH8-F1
#
_cell.length_a   1.000
_cell.length_b   1.000
_cell.length_c   1.000
_cell.angle_alpha   90.00
_cell.angle_beta   90.00
_cell.angle_gamma   90.00
#
_symmetry.space_group_name_H-M   'P 1'
#
loop_
_entity.id
_entity.type
_entity.pdbx_description
1 polymer ?
#
loop_
_entity_poly.entity_id
_entity_poly.type
_entity_poly.pdbx_seq_one_letter_code
_entity_poly.pdbx_strand_id
1 'polypeptide(L)'
;MCESLGINTVSCDTVKVWFWKFKAGNFDIEDNHVLAALLKLIFNRWVPHELTAEDKRKRKAACFVLLRDQRKEKTLDRIVTCDEKWVYYNNTSRKGGWSAPGESAGSVERRALINKKVLLCICWDCRRIIYKEYLKS
;
A
#
# COMPACT_ATOMS: atom_id res chain seq x y z
N MET A 1 0.98 0.33 -16.86
CA MET A 1 0.60 -0.04 -15.48
C MET A 1 1.65 0.41 -14.46
N CYS A 2 2.93 0.04 -14.61
CA CYS A 2 4.00 0.59 -13.75
C CYS A 2 4.15 2.12 -13.86
N GLU A 3 3.93 2.70 -15.04
CA GLU A 3 3.99 4.16 -15.26
C GLU A 3 2.84 4.94 -14.60
N SER A 4 1.75 4.28 -14.23
CA SER A 4 0.56 4.92 -13.66
C SER A 4 0.30 4.61 -12.18
N LEU A 5 0.94 3.59 -11.60
CA LEU A 5 0.69 3.14 -10.22
C LEU A 5 1.96 3.04 -9.34
N GLY A 6 3.13 3.44 -9.85
CA GLY A 6 4.39 3.44 -9.12
C GLY A 6 4.86 2.04 -8.66
N ILE A 7 5.87 2.01 -7.79
CA ILE A 7 6.55 0.81 -7.25
C ILE A 7 5.61 -0.19 -6.53
N ASN A 8 4.33 0.16 -6.35
CA ASN A 8 3.28 -0.66 -5.73
C ASN A 8 2.46 -1.49 -6.74
N THR A 9 2.88 -1.56 -8.01
CA THR A 9 2.19 -2.31 -9.07
C THR A 9 2.49 -3.82 -8.95
N VAL A 10 1.50 -4.67 -9.29
CA VAL A 10 1.71 -6.12 -9.49
C VAL A 10 2.93 -6.37 -10.39
N SER A 11 3.78 -7.32 -10.01
CA SER A 11 4.96 -7.70 -10.81
C SER A 11 4.57 -8.01 -12.25
N CYS A 12 5.44 -7.69 -13.21
CA CYS A 12 5.23 -7.96 -14.63
C CYS A 12 4.88 -9.43 -14.88
N ASP A 13 5.47 -10.34 -14.10
CA ASP A 13 5.23 -11.77 -14.23
C ASP A 13 3.84 -12.18 -13.72
N THR A 14 3.34 -11.54 -12.67
CA THR A 14 1.96 -11.70 -12.21
C THR A 14 0.97 -11.21 -13.26
N VAL A 15 1.24 -10.06 -13.88
CA VAL A 15 0.39 -9.53 -14.98
C VAL A 15 0.37 -10.48 -16.17
N LYS A 16 1.50 -11.09 -16.54
CA LYS A 16 1.57 -12.10 -17.60
C LYS A 16 0.71 -13.33 -17.26
N VAL A 17 0.84 -13.88 -16.05
CA VAL A 17 0.05 -15.06 -15.62
C VAL A 17 -1.45 -14.78 -15.67
N TRP A 18 -1.87 -13.61 -15.17
CA TRP A 18 -3.28 -13.19 -15.26
C TRP A 18 -3.74 -12.99 -16.70
N PHE A 19 -2.90 -12.39 -17.56
CA PHE A 19 -3.21 -12.21 -18.97
C PHE A 19 -3.39 -13.55 -19.71
N TRP A 20 -2.54 -14.54 -19.41
CA TRP A 20 -2.69 -15.90 -19.94
C TRP A 20 -3.98 -16.57 -19.45
N LYS A 21 -4.32 -16.42 -18.16
CA LYS A 21 -5.56 -16.96 -17.58
C LYS A 21 -6.81 -16.37 -18.27
N PHE A 22 -6.82 -15.06 -18.50
CA PHE A 22 -7.91 -14.40 -19.22
C PHE A 22 -7.97 -14.79 -20.70
N LYS A 23 -6.82 -14.98 -21.36
CA LYS A 23 -6.76 -15.52 -22.74
C LYS A 23 -7.33 -16.93 -22.85
N ALA A 24 -7.22 -17.73 -21.79
CA ALA A 24 -7.78 -19.08 -21.70
C ALA A 24 -9.29 -19.09 -21.37
N GLY A 25 -9.95 -17.93 -21.32
CA GLY A 25 -11.38 -17.82 -21.03
C GLY A 25 -11.75 -18.04 -19.56
N ASN A 26 -10.77 -18.14 -18.67
CA ASN A 26 -11.00 -18.26 -17.23
C ASN A 26 -10.97 -16.89 -16.57
N PHE A 27 -12.16 -16.39 -16.22
CA PHE A 27 -12.35 -15.09 -15.56
C PHE A 27 -12.52 -15.21 -14.05
N ASP A 28 -12.30 -16.39 -13.48
CA ASP A 28 -12.40 -16.60 -12.05
C ASP A 28 -11.30 -15.82 -11.32
N ILE A 29 -11.74 -15.03 -10.34
CA ILE A 29 -10.89 -14.15 -9.53
C ILE A 29 -10.62 -14.82 -8.18
N GLU A 30 -11.29 -15.92 -7.85
CA GLU A 30 -11.02 -16.68 -6.64
C GLU A 30 -9.66 -17.37 -6.77
N ASP A 31 -8.84 -17.21 -5.72
CA ASP A 31 -7.53 -17.82 -5.65
C ASP A 31 -7.71 -19.31 -5.38
N ASN A 32 -7.37 -20.17 -6.35
CA ASN A 32 -7.16 -21.59 -6.08
C ASN A 32 -6.18 -21.73 -4.91
N HIS A 33 -6.42 -22.65 -3.97
CA HIS A 33 -5.62 -22.78 -2.73
C HIS A 33 -4.10 -22.79 -2.93
N VAL A 34 -3.63 -23.32 -4.07
CA VAL A 34 -2.22 -23.35 -4.47
C VAL A 34 -1.71 -21.96 -4.92
N LEU A 35 -2.53 -21.22 -5.67
CA LEU A 35 -2.28 -19.83 -6.05
C LEU A 35 -2.36 -18.89 -4.84
N ALA A 36 -3.31 -19.10 -3.93
CA ALA A 36 -3.41 -18.35 -2.69
C ALA A 36 -2.14 -18.51 -1.84
N ALA A 37 -1.61 -19.73 -1.71
CA ALA A 37 -0.37 -20.00 -0.98
C ALA A 37 0.85 -19.36 -1.67
N LEU A 38 0.97 -19.47 -2.99
CA LEU A 38 2.01 -18.80 -3.78
C LEU A 38 1.92 -17.28 -3.69
N LEU A 39 0.74 -16.69 -3.80
CA LEU A 39 0.51 -15.26 -3.65
C LEU A 39 0.82 -14.80 -2.21
N LYS A 40 0.48 -15.58 -1.19
CA LYS A 40 0.80 -15.27 0.21
C LYS A 40 2.31 -15.29 0.46
N LEU A 41 3.03 -16.24 -0.17
CA LEU A 41 4.49 -16.34 -0.09
C LEU A 41 5.20 -15.24 -0.89
N ILE A 42 4.71 -14.92 -2.09
CA ILE A 42 5.27 -13.91 -3.00
C ILE A 42 5.00 -12.50 -2.49
N PHE A 43 3.80 -12.25 -1.97
CA PHE A 43 3.45 -10.92 -1.51
C PHE A 43 3.86 -10.68 -0.07
N ASN A 44 3.86 -11.70 0.81
CA ASN A 44 4.17 -11.65 2.25
C ASN A 44 3.96 -10.24 2.84
N ARG A 45 2.80 -9.64 2.49
CA ARG A 45 2.56 -8.20 2.57
C ARG A 45 1.75 -7.98 3.82
N TRP A 46 2.21 -7.05 4.64
CA TRP A 46 1.43 -6.66 5.80
C TRP A 46 0.15 -5.98 5.32
N VAL A 47 -0.98 -6.67 5.49
CA VAL A 47 -2.32 -6.11 5.25
C VAL A 47 -2.85 -5.66 6.62
N PRO A 48 -3.17 -4.37 6.82
CA PRO A 48 -3.51 -3.84 8.13
C PRO A 48 -4.72 -4.50 8.79
N HIS A 49 -5.65 -5.03 8.00
CA HIS A 49 -6.87 -5.64 8.51
C HIS A 49 -7.37 -6.75 7.58
N GLU A 50 -7.80 -7.85 8.15
CA GLU A 50 -8.49 -8.92 7.43
C GLU A 50 -9.93 -8.48 7.14
N LEU A 51 -10.21 -8.17 5.89
CA LEU A 51 -11.53 -7.69 5.47
C LEU A 51 -12.54 -8.85 5.43
N THR A 52 -13.73 -8.62 5.98
CA THR A 52 -14.86 -9.55 5.84
C THR A 52 -15.32 -9.61 4.38
N ALA A 53 -16.05 -10.66 4.00
CA ALA A 53 -16.67 -10.76 2.69
C ALA A 53 -17.57 -9.54 2.40
N GLU A 54 -18.26 -9.03 3.43
CA GLU A 54 -19.10 -7.85 3.32
C GLU A 54 -18.32 -6.58 3.03
N ASP A 55 -17.22 -6.35 3.75
CA ASP A 55 -16.37 -5.18 3.53
C ASP A 55 -15.77 -5.20 2.13
N LYS A 56 -15.38 -6.38 1.64
CA LYS A 56 -14.91 -6.56 0.26
C LYS A 56 -16.00 -6.19 -0.75
N ARG A 57 -17.25 -6.62 -0.54
CA ARG A 57 -18.39 -6.25 -1.41
C ARG A 57 -18.63 -4.76 -1.41
N LYS A 58 -18.72 -4.13 -0.23
CA LYS A 58 -18.93 -2.68 -0.08
C LYS A 58 -17.84 -1.88 -0.77
N ARG A 59 -16.58 -2.23 -0.53
CA ARG A 59 -15.42 -1.58 -1.18
C ARG A 59 -15.47 -1.75 -2.69
N LYS A 60 -15.77 -2.95 -3.19
CA LYS A 60 -15.88 -3.22 -4.64
C LYS A 60 -16.99 -2.38 -5.28
N ALA A 61 -18.17 -2.31 -4.65
CA ALA A 61 -19.29 -1.52 -5.13
C ALA A 61 -18.95 -0.03 -5.19
N ALA A 62 -18.36 0.53 -4.12
CA ALA A 62 -17.91 1.91 -4.08
C ALA A 62 -16.87 2.21 -5.19
N CYS A 63 -15.88 1.33 -5.38
CA CYS A 63 -14.90 1.48 -6.45
C CYS A 63 -15.56 1.50 -7.84
N PHE A 64 -16.54 0.64 -8.12
CA PHE A 64 -17.22 0.66 -9.41
C PHE A 64 -18.00 1.93 -9.68
N VAL A 65 -18.67 2.49 -8.66
CA VAL A 65 -19.37 3.77 -8.78
C VAL A 65 -18.37 4.88 -9.11
N LEU A 66 -17.30 4.99 -8.33
CA LEU A 66 -16.24 5.98 -8.56
C LEU A 66 -15.59 5.85 -9.94
N LEU A 67 -15.34 4.62 -10.40
CA LEU A 67 -14.79 4.35 -11.73
C LEU A 67 -15.76 4.75 -12.86
N ARG A 68 -17.06 4.53 -12.67
CA ARG A 68 -18.08 4.95 -13.64
C ARG A 68 -18.12 6.46 -13.76
N ASP A 69 -18.08 7.16 -12.63
CA ASP A 69 -18.13 8.62 -12.60
C ASP A 69 -16.86 9.24 -13.18
N GLN A 70 -15.69 8.67 -12.88
CA GLN A 70 -14.40 9.08 -13.45
C GLN A 70 -14.32 8.87 -14.97
N ARG A 71 -15.08 7.90 -15.54
CA ARG A 71 -15.16 7.71 -17.00
C ARG A 71 -16.07 8.73 -17.68
N LYS A 72 -17.07 9.24 -16.97
CA LYS A 72 -17.99 10.27 -17.49
C LYS A 72 -17.35 11.65 -17.43
N GLU A 73 -16.68 11.97 -16.33
CA GLU A 73 -16.03 13.25 -16.09
C GLU A 73 -14.67 13.07 -15.41
N LYS A 74 -13.75 14.02 -15.60
CA LYS A 74 -12.45 14.03 -14.90
C LYS A 74 -12.63 14.48 -13.45
N THR A 75 -13.19 13.61 -12.61
CA THR A 75 -13.48 13.92 -11.19
C THR A 75 -12.20 13.99 -10.36
N LEU A 76 -11.17 13.20 -10.68
CA LEU A 76 -9.89 13.18 -9.94
C LEU A 76 -9.19 14.55 -9.87
N ASP A 77 -9.30 15.39 -10.91
CA ASP A 77 -8.64 16.70 -10.94
C ASP A 77 -9.26 17.71 -9.96
N ARG A 78 -10.43 17.38 -9.41
CA ARG A 78 -11.18 18.21 -8.45
C ARG A 78 -11.12 17.69 -7.02
N ILE A 79 -10.52 16.53 -6.79
CA ILE A 79 -10.48 15.91 -5.46
C ILE A 79 -9.34 16.52 -4.66
N VAL A 80 -9.69 17.04 -3.48
CA VAL A 80 -8.76 17.30 -2.39
C VAL A 80 -8.92 16.19 -1.37
N THR A 81 -7.85 15.53 -1.00
CA THR A 81 -7.83 14.52 0.08
C THR A 81 -7.09 15.08 1.29
N CYS A 82 -7.43 14.58 2.48
CA CYS A 82 -6.74 14.92 3.73
C CYS A 82 -6.47 13.64 4.53
N ASP A 83 -5.35 13.59 5.23
CA ASP A 83 -5.01 12.50 6.14
C ASP A 83 -4.12 13.00 7.28
N GLU A 84 -4.04 12.20 8.36
CA GLU A 84 -3.26 12.49 9.54
C GLU A 84 -2.22 11.40 9.81
N LYS A 85 -0.99 11.81 10.11
CA LYS A 85 0.11 10.87 10.34
C LYS A 85 0.98 11.28 11.53
N TRP A 86 1.20 10.33 12.43
CA TRP A 86 2.21 10.49 13.48
C TRP A 86 3.62 10.43 12.89
N VAL A 87 4.39 11.50 13.10
CA VAL A 87 5.81 11.61 12.73
C VAL A 87 6.65 11.61 13.99
N TYR A 88 7.54 10.63 14.10
CA TYR A 88 8.45 10.48 15.24
C TYR A 88 9.77 11.21 14.95
N TYR A 89 10.32 11.92 15.93
CA TYR A 89 11.60 12.62 15.78
C TYR A 89 12.77 11.65 15.57
N ASN A 90 12.76 10.51 16.27
CA ASN A 90 13.75 9.44 16.10
C ASN A 90 13.10 8.24 15.40
N ASN A 91 13.12 8.23 14.06
CA ASN A 91 12.69 7.09 13.26
C ASN A 91 13.90 6.28 12.77
N THR A 92 14.72 5.79 13.70
CA THR A 92 15.82 4.88 13.39
C THR A 92 15.24 3.54 12.92
N SER A 93 15.31 3.31 11.61
CA SER A 93 15.09 2.00 11.01
C SER A 93 16.31 1.11 11.27
N ARG A 94 16.09 -0.20 11.45
CA ARG A 94 17.19 -1.17 11.44
C ARG A 94 17.80 -1.11 10.04
N LYS A 95 19.01 -0.57 9.91
CA LYS A 95 19.81 -0.75 8.71
C LYS A 95 20.29 -2.20 8.73
N GLY A 96 19.92 -2.99 7.72
CA GLY A 96 20.53 -4.29 7.51
C GLY A 96 22.02 -4.08 7.22
N GLY A 97 22.88 -4.53 8.12
CA GLY A 97 24.31 -4.65 7.85
C GLY A 97 24.56 -5.98 7.15
N TRP A 98 25.33 -5.97 6.07
CA TRP A 98 25.92 -7.20 5.56
C TRP A 98 27.05 -7.59 6.50
N SER A 99 27.02 -8.83 7.01
CA SER A 99 28.10 -9.41 7.81
C SER A 99 28.51 -10.72 7.16
N ALA A 100 29.79 -11.08 7.29
CA ALA A 100 30.28 -12.33 6.72
C ALA A 100 29.60 -13.54 7.39
N PRO A 101 29.48 -14.69 6.70
CA PRO A 101 28.96 -15.91 7.31
C PRO A 101 29.76 -16.28 8.57
N GLY A 102 29.10 -16.25 9.74
CA GLY A 102 29.73 -16.57 11.02
C GLY A 102 30.08 -15.36 11.90
N GLU A 103 29.96 -14.13 11.40
CA GLU A 103 30.13 -12.93 12.23
C GLU A 103 28.80 -12.44 12.83
N SER A 104 28.85 -11.99 14.09
CA SER A 104 27.70 -11.39 14.73
C SER A 104 27.44 -10.00 14.13
N ALA A 105 26.22 -9.80 13.60
CA ALA A 105 25.77 -8.47 13.22
C ALA A 105 25.74 -7.58 14.48
N GLY A 106 26.39 -6.40 14.41
CA GLY A 106 26.47 -5.46 15.53
C GLY A 106 25.09 -5.19 16.15
N SER A 107 25.03 -5.16 17.49
CA SER A 107 23.78 -4.91 18.21
C SER A 107 23.28 -3.49 17.93
N VAL A 108 22.08 -3.38 17.36
CA VAL A 108 21.39 -2.08 17.26
C VAL A 108 20.68 -1.83 18.57
N GLU A 109 21.02 -0.72 19.22
CA GLU A 109 20.42 -0.29 20.48
C GLU A 109 18.88 -0.29 20.38
N ARG A 110 18.23 -0.93 21.35
CA ARG A 110 16.76 -1.07 21.36
C ARG A 110 16.14 0.32 21.49
N ARG A 111 15.13 0.61 20.66
CA ARG A 111 14.41 1.90 20.65
C ARG A 111 14.05 2.35 22.07
N ALA A 112 14.61 3.47 22.52
CA ALA A 112 14.11 4.15 23.71
C ALA A 112 12.67 4.61 23.44
N LEU A 113 11.73 4.24 24.31
CA LEU A 113 10.30 4.51 24.18
C LEU A 113 9.92 6.01 24.34
N ILE A 114 10.90 6.88 24.51
CA ILE A 114 10.75 8.33 24.73
C ILE A 114 10.74 9.08 23.38
N ASN A 115 10.03 8.54 22.39
CA ASN A 115 9.99 9.16 21.08
C ASN A 115 9.03 10.34 21.12
N LYS A 116 9.57 11.56 21.20
CA LYS A 116 8.83 12.77 20.82
C LYS A 116 8.18 12.49 19.46
N LYS A 117 6.91 12.86 19.33
CA LYS A 117 6.13 12.73 18.09
C LYS A 117 5.31 13.99 17.86
N VAL A 118 5.04 14.26 16.59
CA VAL A 118 4.11 15.30 16.15
C VAL A 118 3.06 14.68 15.26
N LEU A 119 1.84 15.19 15.30
CA LEU A 119 0.79 14.81 14.37
C LEU A 119 0.88 15.73 13.16
N LEU A 120 1.12 15.16 11.99
CA LEU A 120 1.06 15.87 10.71
C LEU A 120 -0.35 15.74 10.16
N CYS A 121 -1.07 16.85 10.05
CA CYS A 121 -2.33 16.93 9.31
C CYS A 121 -2.00 17.53 7.93
N ILE A 122 -2.33 16.83 6.85
CA ILE A 122 -1.97 17.26 5.50
C ILE A 122 -3.14 17.07 4.53
N CYS A 123 -3.41 18.08 3.70
CA CYS A 123 -4.37 18.02 2.61
C CYS A 123 -3.69 18.34 1.28
N TRP A 124 -4.03 17.60 0.23
CA TRP A 124 -3.43 17.74 -1.09
C TRP A 124 -4.41 17.39 -2.21
N ASP A 125 -4.19 17.98 -3.39
CA ASP A 125 -4.86 17.62 -4.64
C ASP A 125 -3.88 16.89 -5.58
N CYS A 126 -4.28 16.68 -6.84
CA CYS A 126 -3.41 16.05 -7.85
C CYS A 126 -2.20 16.90 -8.27
N ARG A 127 -2.11 18.17 -7.84
CA ARG A 127 -1.09 19.13 -8.26
C ARG A 127 -0.09 19.44 -7.14
N ARG A 128 -0.57 19.67 -5.92
CA ARG A 128 0.26 20.09 -4.79
C ARG A 128 -0.41 19.86 -3.43
N ILE A 129 0.41 20.04 -2.40
CA ILE A 129 -0.08 20.18 -1.02
C ILE A 129 -0.81 21.52 -0.89
N ILE A 130 -2.04 21.47 -0.38
CA ILE A 130 -2.91 22.64 -0.16
C ILE A 130 -2.75 23.13 1.28
N TYR A 131 -2.71 22.20 2.23
CA TYR A 131 -2.62 22.50 3.66
C TYR A 131 -1.66 21.53 4.35
N LYS A 132 -0.87 22.03 5.30
CA LYS A 132 -0.07 21.21 6.20
C LYS A 132 0.04 21.88 7.56
N GLU A 133 -0.14 21.09 8.61
CA GLU A 133 -0.02 21.52 10.00
C GLU A 133 0.68 20.47 10.85
N TYR A 134 1.47 20.92 11.82
CA TYR A 134 2.14 20.05 12.79
C TYR A 134 1.60 20.36 14.18
N LEU A 135 0.79 19.45 14.71
CA LEU A 135 0.29 19.53 16.07
C LEU A 135 1.32 18.89 17.00
N LYS A 136 1.80 19.67 17.97
CA LYS A 136 2.66 19.16 19.03
C LYS A 136 1.82 18.30 19.97
N SER A 137 2.37 17.14 20.33
CA SER A 137 1.80 16.28 21.37
C SER A 137 2.02 16.87 22.75
#